data_AF-A0A7Y6UBT0-F1
#
_entry.id   AF-A0A7Y6UBT0-F1
#
_cell.length_a   1.000
_cell.length_b   1.000
_cell.length_c   1.000
_cell.angle_alpha   90.00
_cell.angle_beta   90.00
_cell.angle_gamma   90.00
#
_symmetry.space_group_name_H-M   'P 1'
#
loop_
_entity.id
_entity.type
_entity.pdbx_description
1 polymer ?
#
loop_
_entity_poly.entity_id
_entity_poly.type
_entity_poly.pdbx_seq_one_letter_code
_entity_poly.pdbx_strand_id
1 'polypeptide(L)'
;RTGISLKEAVPMKNHTQAVHTLLDTLADPEKGVIKDFREIDVIGHRLVHGGEKFTGSVVITDEVTQAMTECNDLAPLHNPANLVGVEACRELMPDTLMVGVFDTAFNQTME
;
A
#
# COMPACT_ATOMS: atom_id res chain seq x y z
N ARG A 1 21.65 6.24 -1.58
CA ARG A 1 21.83 6.87 -2.91
C ARG A 1 20.98 8.13 -2.93
N THR A 2 21.48 9.26 -3.43
CA THR A 2 20.66 10.46 -3.57
C THR A 2 19.81 10.30 -4.83
N GLY A 3 18.48 10.25 -4.68
CA GLY A 3 17.57 10.12 -5.81
C GLY A 3 17.58 11.35 -6.72
N ILE A 4 17.01 11.18 -7.92
CA ILE A 4 16.80 12.27 -8.89
C ILE A 4 15.32 12.68 -8.94
N SER A 5 15.06 13.91 -9.36
CA SER A 5 13.69 14.36 -9.62
C SER A 5 13.29 14.00 -11.05
N LEU A 6 12.22 13.24 -11.22
CA LEU A 6 11.69 12.79 -12.50
C LEU A 6 10.28 13.32 -12.71
N LYS A 7 9.99 13.76 -13.94
CA LYS A 7 8.64 14.13 -14.37
C LYS A 7 8.44 13.68 -15.81
N GLU A 8 7.79 12.55 -15.98
CA GLU A 8 7.54 11.91 -17.27
C GLU A 8 6.06 11.51 -17.36
N ALA A 9 5.46 11.62 -18.55
CA ALA A 9 4.10 11.15 -18.77
C ALA A 9 4.14 9.64 -19.02
N VAL A 10 3.69 8.85 -18.05
CA VAL A 10 3.65 7.38 -18.16
C VAL A 10 2.21 6.91 -18.20
N PRO A 11 1.76 6.22 -19.27
CA PRO A 11 0.41 5.69 -19.36
C PRO A 11 0.25 4.49 -18.41
N MET A 12 -0.71 4.58 -17.49
CA MET A 12 -1.03 3.53 -16.52
C MET A 12 -2.53 3.24 -16.55
N LYS A 13 -2.90 2.00 -16.85
CA LYS A 13 -4.30 1.57 -17.02
C LYS A 13 -5.01 1.31 -15.69
N ASN A 14 -4.26 0.87 -14.69
CA ASN A 14 -4.77 0.51 -13.36
C ASN A 14 -3.67 0.69 -12.30
N HIS A 15 -4.05 0.52 -11.04
CA HIS A 15 -3.13 0.67 -9.90
C HIS A 15 -2.01 -0.37 -9.91
N THR A 16 -2.27 -1.61 -10.30
CA THR A 16 -1.22 -2.66 -10.40
C THR A 16 -0.11 -2.23 -11.35
N GLN A 17 -0.46 -1.74 -12.54
CA GLN A 17 0.53 -1.22 -13.50
C GLN A 17 1.28 0.00 -12.95
N ALA A 18 0.58 0.86 -12.20
CA ALA A 18 1.19 2.03 -11.59
C ALA A 18 2.22 1.66 -10.51
N VAL A 19 1.89 0.71 -9.63
CA VAL A 19 2.81 0.19 -8.60
C VAL A 19 4.02 -0.49 -9.25
N HIS A 20 3.81 -1.31 -10.27
CA HIS A 20 4.89 -1.88 -11.07
C HIS A 20 5.84 -0.81 -11.61
N THR A 21 5.28 0.19 -12.29
CA THR A 21 6.06 1.28 -12.91
C THR A 21 6.86 2.04 -11.85
N LEU A 22 6.25 2.31 -10.69
CA LEU A 22 6.91 2.97 -9.58
C LEU A 22 8.09 2.13 -9.06
N LEU A 23 7.88 0.85 -8.81
CA LEU A 23 8.91 -0.05 -8.28
C LEU A 23 10.06 -0.23 -9.30
N ASP A 24 9.73 -0.43 -10.58
CA ASP A 24 10.73 -0.50 -11.66
C ASP A 24 11.56 0.78 -11.73
N THR A 25 10.92 1.94 -11.55
CA THR A 25 11.63 3.23 -11.52
C THR A 25 12.54 3.34 -10.29
N LEU A 26 12.13 2.83 -9.14
CA LEU A 26 12.96 2.80 -7.93
C LEU A 26 14.18 1.89 -8.10
N ALA A 27 14.04 0.78 -8.83
CA ALA A 27 15.12 -0.17 -9.10
C ALA A 27 15.92 0.11 -10.39
N ASP A 28 15.57 1.16 -11.12
CA ASP A 28 16.23 1.52 -12.37
C ASP A 28 17.75 1.75 -12.14
N PRO A 29 18.64 1.13 -12.94
CA PRO A 29 20.09 1.24 -12.72
C PRO A 29 20.67 2.66 -12.84
N GLU A 30 20.02 3.53 -13.63
CA GLU A 30 20.49 4.89 -13.91
C GLU A 30 19.75 5.93 -13.06
N LYS A 31 18.45 5.73 -12.86
CA LYS A 31 17.52 6.68 -12.24
C LYS A 31 17.14 6.30 -10.81
N GLY A 32 17.24 5.02 -10.48
CA GLY A 32 16.71 4.44 -9.25
C GLY A 32 17.55 4.69 -8.01
N VAL A 33 16.99 4.32 -6.87
CA VAL A 33 17.59 4.49 -5.54
C VAL A 33 17.86 3.17 -4.83
N ILE A 34 17.29 2.07 -5.32
CA ILE A 34 17.55 0.68 -4.90
C ILE A 34 18.09 -0.11 -6.09
N LYS A 35 18.73 -1.26 -5.87
CA LYS A 35 19.17 -2.16 -6.96
C LYS A 35 18.11 -3.20 -7.29
N ASP A 36 17.28 -3.54 -6.31
CA ASP A 36 16.37 -4.67 -6.34
C ASP A 36 15.28 -4.48 -5.29
N PHE A 37 14.08 -5.01 -5.53
CA PHE A 37 12.94 -4.87 -4.61
C PHE A 37 13.21 -5.49 -3.23
N ARG A 38 14.15 -6.43 -3.12
CA ARG A 38 14.60 -7.02 -1.85
C ARG A 38 15.29 -6.02 -0.91
N GLU A 39 15.64 -4.83 -1.37
CA GLU A 39 16.09 -3.73 -0.49
C GLU A 39 14.93 -3.03 0.25
N ILE A 40 13.67 -3.37 -0.07
CA ILE A 40 12.49 -2.86 0.62
C ILE A 40 12.14 -3.81 1.77
N ASP A 41 12.52 -3.44 2.98
CA ASP A 41 12.29 -4.26 4.18
C ASP A 41 10.80 -4.32 4.59
N VAL A 42 10.08 -3.22 4.44
CA VAL A 42 8.69 -3.06 4.91
C VAL A 42 7.91 -2.12 4.01
N ILE A 43 6.62 -2.39 3.81
CA ILE A 43 5.69 -1.52 3.09
C ILE A 43 4.58 -1.05 4.03
N GLY A 44 4.38 0.26 4.12
CA GLY A 44 3.27 0.87 4.85
C GLY A 44 2.13 1.26 3.90
N HIS A 45 0.91 0.80 4.19
CA HIS A 45 -0.30 1.17 3.48
C HIS A 45 -1.14 2.10 4.34
N ARG A 46 -1.54 3.24 3.77
CA ARG A 46 -2.61 4.06 4.34
C ARG A 46 -3.96 3.43 4.00
N LEU A 47 -4.74 3.12 5.03
CA LEU A 47 -6.04 2.47 4.94
C LEU A 47 -7.08 3.40 5.56
N VAL A 48 -8.26 3.55 4.94
CA VAL A 48 -9.25 4.53 5.44
C VAL A 48 -10.04 3.96 6.62
N HIS A 49 -10.84 2.91 6.41
CA HIS A 49 -11.77 2.43 7.45
C HIS A 49 -11.58 0.94 7.74
N GLY A 50 -11.23 0.62 8.98
CA GLY A 50 -11.08 -0.75 9.48
C GLY A 50 -12.24 -1.25 10.36
N GLY A 51 -13.40 -0.59 10.29
CA GLY A 51 -14.46 -0.72 11.28
C GLY A 51 -13.98 -0.42 12.71
N GLU A 52 -14.60 -1.06 13.69
CA GLU A 52 -14.18 -1.05 15.10
C GLU A 52 -13.12 -2.14 15.41
N LYS A 53 -12.82 -3.01 14.44
CA LYS A 53 -11.90 -4.14 14.61
C LYS A 53 -10.45 -3.68 14.82
N PHE A 54 -10.06 -2.53 14.26
CA PHE A 54 -8.68 -2.07 14.26
C PHE A 54 -8.53 -0.69 14.91
N THR A 55 -7.89 -0.66 16.08
CA THR A 55 -7.65 0.56 16.86
C THR A 55 -6.22 1.10 16.74
N GLY A 56 -5.42 0.51 15.84
CA GLY A 56 -4.02 0.86 15.63
C GLY A 56 -3.50 0.34 14.30
N SER A 57 -2.21 0.54 14.05
CA SER A 57 -1.54 -0.07 12.90
C SER A 57 -1.38 -1.58 13.10
N VAL A 58 -1.58 -2.36 12.04
CA VAL A 58 -1.52 -3.84 12.11
C VAL A 58 -0.69 -4.40 10.96
N VAL A 59 -0.07 -5.55 11.19
CA VAL A 59 0.50 -6.34 10.09
C VAL A 59 -0.65 -6.81 9.22
N ILE A 60 -0.53 -6.64 7.90
CA ILE A 60 -1.54 -7.05 6.94
C ILE A 60 -1.49 -8.57 6.80
N THR A 61 -2.60 -9.21 7.13
CA THR A 61 -2.87 -10.63 6.89
C THR A 61 -4.13 -10.78 6.04
N ASP A 62 -4.48 -12.00 5.62
CA ASP A 62 -5.72 -12.27 4.89
C ASP A 62 -6.96 -11.89 5.73
N GLU A 63 -6.89 -12.05 7.05
CA GLU A 63 -7.97 -11.61 7.96
C GLU A 63 -8.13 -10.08 7.95
N VAL A 64 -7.04 -9.33 7.81
CA VAL A 64 -7.08 -7.87 7.72
C VAL A 64 -7.69 -7.41 6.41
N THR A 65 -7.29 -7.99 5.27
CA THR A 65 -7.86 -7.63 3.97
C THR A 65 -9.32 -8.03 3.86
N GLN A 66 -9.73 -9.14 4.47
CA GLN A 66 -11.13 -9.55 4.57
C GLN A 66 -11.94 -8.57 5.42
N ALA A 67 -11.46 -8.21 6.61
CA ALA A 67 -12.14 -7.24 7.48
C ALA A 67 -12.27 -5.85 6.82
N MET A 68 -11.26 -5.43 6.05
CA MET A 68 -11.35 -4.22 5.22
C MET A 68 -12.40 -4.31 4.13
N THR A 69 -12.50 -5.47 3.47
CA THR A 69 -13.50 -5.73 2.42
C THR A 69 -14.91 -5.64 2.98
N GLU A 70 -15.14 -6.19 4.18
CA GLU A 70 -16.41 -6.05 4.92
C GLU A 70 -16.75 -4.58 5.24
N CYS A 71 -15.74 -3.71 5.36
CA CYS A 71 -15.90 -2.28 5.61
C CYS A 71 -16.02 -1.45 4.33
N ASN A 72 -16.10 -2.06 3.14
CA ASN A 72 -16.23 -1.31 1.88
C ASN A 72 -17.45 -0.39 1.88
N ASP A 73 -18.58 -0.80 2.47
CA ASP A 73 -19.78 0.04 2.54
C ASP A 73 -19.59 1.31 3.39
N LEU A 74 -18.64 1.29 4.34
CA LEU A 74 -18.29 2.44 5.17
C LEU A 74 -17.36 3.44 4.44
N ALA A 75 -16.57 2.97 3.47
CA ALA A 75 -15.65 3.79 2.70
C ALA A 75 -15.56 3.34 1.23
N PRO A 76 -16.67 3.39 0.46
CA PRO A 76 -16.81 2.70 -0.83
C PRO A 76 -15.89 3.23 -1.92
N LEU A 77 -15.50 4.50 -1.83
CA LEU A 77 -14.56 5.12 -2.79
C LEU A 77 -13.09 4.90 -2.43
N HIS A 78 -12.79 4.42 -1.22
CA HIS A 78 -11.42 4.38 -0.70
C HIS A 78 -10.95 2.96 -0.42
N ASN A 79 -11.68 2.19 0.37
CA ASN A 79 -11.24 0.85 0.80
C ASN A 79 -10.95 -0.08 -0.40
N PRO A 80 -11.80 -0.15 -1.45
CA PRO A 80 -11.47 -0.95 -2.63
C PRO A 80 -10.16 -0.51 -3.30
N ALA A 81 -9.93 0.79 -3.45
CA ALA A 81 -8.71 1.31 -4.06
C ALA A 81 -7.47 1.04 -3.18
N ASN A 82 -7.60 1.12 -1.86
CA ASN A 82 -6.53 0.79 -0.93
C ASN A 82 -6.15 -0.69 -1.03
N LEU A 83 -7.16 -1.59 -1.09
CA LEU A 83 -6.94 -3.03 -1.23
C LEU A 83 -6.25 -3.38 -2.55
N VAL A 84 -6.57 -2.71 -3.66
CA VAL A 84 -5.84 -2.92 -4.92
C VAL A 84 -4.35 -2.59 -4.78
N GLY A 85 -4.00 -1.55 -4.02
CA GLY A 85 -2.60 -1.24 -3.72
C GLY A 85 -1.91 -2.30 -2.87
N VAL A 86 -2.61 -2.86 -1.88
CA VAL A 86 -2.11 -3.97 -1.06
C VAL A 86 -1.86 -5.21 -1.93
N GLU A 87 -2.84 -5.62 -2.72
CA GLU A 87 -2.72 -6.81 -3.58
C GLU A 87 -1.62 -6.65 -4.64
N ALA A 88 -1.49 -5.46 -5.25
CA ALA A 88 -0.39 -5.19 -6.17
C ALA A 88 0.99 -5.34 -5.50
N CYS A 89 1.15 -4.89 -4.25
CA CYS A 89 2.38 -5.11 -3.50
C CYS A 89 2.58 -6.60 -3.16
N ARG A 90 1.52 -7.34 -2.79
CA ARG A 90 1.58 -8.78 -2.48
C ARG A 90 2.01 -9.61 -3.68
N GLU A 91 1.53 -9.27 -4.87
CA GLU A 91 1.93 -9.94 -6.11
C GLU A 91 3.41 -9.73 -6.43
N LEU A 92 3.96 -8.54 -6.10
CA LEU A 92 5.32 -8.15 -6.49
C LEU A 92 6.39 -8.45 -5.44
N MET A 93 6.00 -8.40 -4.17
CA MET A 93 6.89 -8.55 -3.03
C MET A 93 6.19 -9.44 -1.98
N PRO A 94 5.92 -10.72 -2.32
CA PRO A 94 5.10 -11.61 -1.49
C PRO A 94 5.68 -11.88 -0.09
N ASP A 95 7.00 -11.76 0.05
CA ASP A 95 7.72 -12.03 1.29
C ASP A 95 7.99 -10.76 2.12
N THR A 96 7.65 -9.57 1.61
CA THR A 96 7.89 -8.30 2.31
C THR A 96 6.81 -8.04 3.34
N LEU A 97 7.20 -7.66 4.56
CA LEU A 97 6.27 -7.32 5.62
C LEU A 97 5.44 -6.09 5.22
N MET A 98 4.12 -6.22 5.29
CA MET A 98 3.20 -5.11 5.00
C MET A 98 2.43 -4.71 6.25
N VAL A 99 2.31 -3.41 6.47
CA VAL A 99 1.62 -2.83 7.63
C VAL A 99 0.52 -1.89 7.15
N GLY A 100 -0.69 -2.08 7.68
CA GLY A 100 -1.84 -1.22 7.46
C GLY A 100 -1.96 -0.18 8.55
N VAL A 101 -2.06 1.10 8.17
CA VAL A 101 -2.27 2.23 9.09
C VAL A 101 -3.64 2.82 8.81
N PHE A 102 -4.57 2.68 9.75
CA PHE A 102 -5.95 3.13 9.59
C PHE A 102 -6.14 4.60 9.96
N ASP A 103 -6.78 5.38 9.09
CA ASP A 103 -7.14 6.78 9.38
C ASP A 103 -8.06 6.88 10.61
N THR A 104 -8.93 5.89 10.83
CA THR A 104 -9.87 5.85 11.96
C THR A 104 -9.20 5.51 13.30
N ALA A 105 -7.97 4.97 13.30
CA ALA A 105 -7.36 4.42 14.51
C ALA A 105 -7.19 5.47 15.63
N PHE A 106 -6.79 6.69 15.29
CA PHE A 106 -6.59 7.76 16.28
C PHE A 106 -7.89 8.12 17.02
N ASN A 107 -9.04 8.02 16.35
CA ASN A 107 -10.34 8.44 16.90
C ASN A 107 -11.01 7.35 17.76
N GLN A 108 -10.42 6.14 17.86
CA GLN A 108 -11.04 5.01 18.56
C GLN A 108 -11.06 5.15 20.10
N THR A 109 -10.40 6.17 20.65
CA THR A 109 -10.43 6.47 22.10
C THR A 109 -11.41 7.60 22.46
N MET A 110 -12.24 8.05 21.52
CA MET A 110 -13.27 9.07 21.77
C MET A 110 -14.48 8.44 22.49
N GLU A 111 -14.99 9.11 23.53
CA GLU A 111 -16.20 8.72 24.29
C GLU A 111 -17.49 9.28 23.67
#